data_AF-A0A382IZ89-F1
#
_entry.id   AF-A0A382IZ89-F1
#
_cell.length_a   1.000
_cell.length_b   1.000
_cell.length_c   1.000
_cell.angle_alpha   90.00
_cell.angle_beta   90.00
_cell.angle_gamma   90.00
#
_symmetry.space_group_name_H-M   'P 1'
#
loop_
_entity.id
_entity.type
_entity.pdbx_description
1 polymer ?
#
loop_
_entity_poly.entity_id
_entity_poly.type
_entity_poly.pdbx_seq_one_letter_code
_entity_poly.pdbx_strand_id
1 'polypeptide(L)' 'MPNSANNEYKIAFMPSGKRGNFPEGTKILDAARELGVDIDTVCGGRALCGRCQVEFIEGEFAKHG' A
#
# COMPACT_ATOMS: atom_id res chain seq x y z
N MET A 1 -3.50 23.49 0.45
CA MET A 1 -3.15 22.06 0.28
C MET A 1 -4.15 21.50 -0.72
N PRO A 2 -3.75 21.10 -1.94
CA PRO A 2 -4.69 20.96 -3.06
C PRO A 2 -5.43 19.61 -3.04
N ASN A 3 -6.75 19.73 -3.22
CA ASN A 3 -7.74 18.79 -3.77
C ASN A 3 -7.73 17.31 -3.34
N SER A 4 -8.62 17.00 -2.39
CA SER A 4 -9.32 15.71 -2.30
C SER A 4 -10.23 15.51 -3.52
N ALA A 5 -9.66 15.16 -4.67
CA ALA A 5 -10.40 14.41 -5.67
C ALA A 5 -10.54 12.98 -5.14
N ASN A 6 -11.75 12.46 -5.11
CA ASN A 6 -12.09 11.17 -4.48
C ASN A 6 -11.63 9.98 -5.36
N ASN A 7 -10.36 9.98 -5.78
CA ASN A 7 -9.78 8.89 -6.55
C ASN A 7 -9.44 7.75 -5.59
N GLU A 8 -10.17 6.66 -5.70
CA GLU A 8 -9.86 5.43 -4.99
C GLU A 8 -8.95 4.55 -5.83
N TYR A 9 -7.84 4.13 -5.26
CA TYR A 9 -6.88 3.23 -5.88
C TYR A 9 -7.01 1.83 -5.28
N LYS A 10 -6.97 0.82 -6.15
CA LYS A 10 -6.94 -0.58 -5.72
C LYS A 10 -5.49 -1.01 -5.52
N ILE A 11 -5.17 -1.46 -4.31
CA ILE A 11 -3.83 -1.91 -3.92
C ILE A 11 -3.90 -3.41 -3.60
N ALA A 12 -2.91 -4.17 -4.08
CA ALA A 12 -2.75 -5.58 -3.77
C ALA A 12 -1.32 -5.85 -3.28
N PHE A 13 -1.20 -6.52 -2.13
CA PHE A 13 0.07 -6.87 -1.51
C PHE A 13 0.42 -8.33 -1.82
N MET A 14 1.49 -8.54 -2.58
CA MET A 14 2.01 -9.88 -2.90
C MET A 14 3.25 -10.19 -2.04
N PRO A 15 3.46 -11.47 -1.63
CA PRO A 15 2.68 -12.66 -1.95
C PRO A 15 1.45 -12.87 -1.05
N SER A 16 1.18 -11.97 -0.09
CA SER A 16 0.10 -12.15 0.91
C SER A 16 -1.31 -12.27 0.33
N GLY A 17 -1.53 -11.86 -0.93
CA GLY A 17 -2.82 -11.92 -1.62
C GLY A 17 -3.87 -10.92 -1.11
N LYS A 18 -3.51 -10.11 -0.11
CA LYS A 18 -4.39 -9.10 0.50
C LYS A 18 -4.57 -7.93 -0.44
N ARG A 19 -5.82 -7.49 -0.61
CA ARG A 19 -6.19 -6.43 -1.54
C ARG A 19 -7.29 -5.56 -0.95
N GLY A 20 -7.26 -4.27 -1.27
CA GLY A 20 -8.23 -3.29 -0.80
C GLY A 20 -8.26 -2.03 -1.66
N ASN A 21 -9.26 -1.20 -1.42
CA ASN A 21 -9.43 0.09 -2.08
C ASN A 21 -9.12 1.19 -1.06
N PHE A 22 -8.27 2.13 -1.46
CA PHE A 22 -7.80 3.21 -0.60
C PHE A 22 -7.89 4.55 -1.31
N PRO A 23 -8.28 5.62 -0.62
CA PRO A 23 -8.30 6.95 -1.22
C PRO A 23 -6.90 7.44 -1.55
N GLU A 24 -6.80 8.30 -2.56
CA GLU A 24 -5.59 9.01 -2.92
C GLU A 24 -4.92 9.65 -1.69
N GLY A 25 -3.60 9.52 -1.60
CA GLY A 25 -2.82 10.04 -0.47
C GLY A 25 -2.71 9.10 0.73
N THR A 26 -3.42 7.97 0.73
CA THR A 26 -3.19 6.90 1.71
C THR A 26 -1.76 6.38 1.61
N LYS A 27 -1.05 6.32 2.73
CA LYS A 27 0.30 5.73 2.76
C LYS A 27 0.19 4.22 2.58
N ILE A 28 1.07 3.67 1.74
CA ILE A 28 1.13 2.21 1.49
C ILE A 28 1.30 1.41 2.78
N LEU A 29 2.10 1.91 3.74
CA LEU A 29 2.27 1.24 5.03
C LEU A 29 0.97 1.21 5.84
N ASP A 30 0.15 2.25 5.78
CA ASP A 30 -1.12 2.30 6.50
C ASP A 30 -2.15 1.38 5.82
N ALA A 31 -2.18 1.36 4.49
CA ALA A 31 -2.98 0.39 3.73
C ALA A 31 -2.59 -1.07 4.03
N ALA A 32 -1.28 -1.36 4.14
CA ALA A 32 -0.78 -2.69 4.52
C ALA A 32 -1.27 -3.10 5.92
N ARG A 33 -1.22 -2.18 6.89
CA ARG A 33 -1.70 -2.41 8.27
C ARG A 33 -3.19 -2.65 8.33
N GLU A 34 -3.97 -1.86 7.59
CA GLU A 34 -5.44 -2.02 7.52
C GLU A 34 -5.84 -3.38 6.95
N LEU A 35 -5.11 -3.86 5.92
CA LEU A 35 -5.31 -5.19 5.36
C LEU A 35 -4.73 -6.33 6.24
N GLY A 36 -3.98 -6.00 7.29
CA GLY A 36 -3.28 -6.97 8.14
C GLY A 36 -2.15 -7.70 7.41
N VAL A 37 -1.45 -7.01 6.49
CA VAL A 37 -0.20 -7.49 5.91
C VAL A 37 0.89 -7.33 6.96
N ASP A 38 1.59 -8.43 7.24
CA ASP A 38 2.67 -8.42 8.23
C ASP A 38 3.93 -7.77 7.63
N ILE A 39 4.18 -6.52 7.99
CA ILE A 39 5.36 -5.74 7.59
C ILE A 39 6.06 -5.25 8.85
N ASP A 40 7.31 -5.66 9.02
CA ASP A 40 8.14 -5.24 10.14
C ASP A 40 8.37 -3.73 10.13
N THR A 41 7.86 -3.04 11.16
CA THR A 41 7.97 -1.58 11.28
C THR A 41 8.60 -1.13 12.58
N VAL A 42 9.91 -1.33 12.70
CA VAL A 42 10.68 -0.88 13.88
C VAL A 42 10.63 0.63 14.09
N CYS A 43 10.67 1.42 13.01
CA CYS A 43 10.63 2.89 13.10
C CYS A 43 9.20 3.48 13.12
N GLY A 44 8.16 2.64 13.05
CA GLY A 44 6.76 3.08 13.04
C GLY A 44 6.34 3.92 11.82
N GLY A 45 7.06 3.85 10.70
CA GLY A 45 6.75 4.64 9.48
C GLY A 45 7.45 5.99 9.40
N ARG A 46 8.54 6.18 10.17
CA ARG A 46 9.39 7.39 10.14
C ARG A 46 10.51 7.36 9.10
N ALA A 47 10.54 6.34 8.25
CA ALA A 47 11.58 6.12 7.22
C ALA A 47 13.03 6.07 7.76
N LEU A 48 13.22 5.60 9.00
CA LEU A 48 14.55 5.53 9.65
C LEU A 48 15.23 4.16 9.49
N CYS A 49 14.47 3.08 9.34
CA CYS A 49 15.01 1.71 9.36
C CYS A 49 15.00 0.99 8.01
N GLY A 50 14.30 1.50 6.99
CA GLY A 50 14.19 0.86 5.67
C GLY A 50 13.47 -0.49 5.61
N ARG A 51 13.04 -1.08 6.73
CA ARG A 51 12.48 -2.45 6.75
C ARG A 51 11.12 -2.62 6.09
N CYS A 52 10.36 -1.53 5.95
CA CYS A 52 9.07 -1.52 5.29
C CYS A 52 9.15 -1.03 3.83
N GLN A 53 10.33 -1.13 3.20
CA GLN A 53 10.48 -0.84 1.78
C GLN A 53 9.70 -1.89 0.97
N VAL A 54 9.00 -1.41 -0.05
CA VAL A 54 8.22 -2.22 -0.98
C VAL A 54 8.61 -1.82 -2.40
N GLU A 55 8.56 -2.78 -3.31
CA GLU A 55 8.71 -2.51 -4.73
C GLU A 55 7.34 -2.19 -5.31
N PHE A 56 7.25 -1.07 -6.04
CA PHE A 56 6.04 -0.74 -6.75
C PHE A 56 6.05 -1.48 -8.08
N ILE A 57 5.08 -2.36 -8.27
CA ILE A 57 4.88 -3.03 -9.55
C ILE A 57 3.68 -2.38 -10.22
N GLU A 58 3.97 -1.48 -11.16
CA GLU A 58 2.99 -0.85 -12.02
C GLU A 58 2.68 -1.74 -13.22
N GLY A 59 1.39 -1.94 -13.51
CA GLY A 59 0.95 -2.72 -14.67
C GLY A 59 -0.51 -3.17 -14.57
N GLU A 60 -1.14 -3.35 -15.74
CA GLU A 60 -2.42 -4.01 -15.87
C GLU A 60 -2.19 -5.53 -15.85
N PHE A 61 -2.37 -6.16 -14.70
CA PHE A 61 -2.22 -7.62 -14.59
C PHE A 61 -3.42 -8.30 -15.25
N ALA A 62 -3.32 -8.57 -16.55
CA ALA A 62 -4.34 -9.26 -17.36
C ALA A 62 -4.77 -10.65 -16.84
N LYS A 63 -4.10 -11.18 -15.81
CA LYS A 63 -4.34 -12.53 -15.24
C LYS A 63 -5.02 -12.54 -13.86
N HIS A 64 -5.45 -11.39 -13.35
CA HIS A 64 -6.19 -11.28 -12.07
C HIS A 64 -7.56 -10.60 -12.21
N GLY A 65 -8.13 -10.65 -13.42
CA GLY A 65 -9.55 -10.35 -13.68
C GLY A 65 -10.46 -11.30 -12.94
#